data_AF-A0A3G1L108-F1
#
_entry.id   AF-A0A3G1L108-F1
#
_cell.length_a   1.000
_cell.length_b   1.000
_cell.length_c   1.000
_cell.angle_alpha   90.00
_cell.angle_beta   90.00
_cell.angle_gamma   90.00
#
_symmetry.space_group_name_H-M   'P 1'
#
loop_
_entity.id
_entity.type
_entity.pdbx_description
1 polymer ?
#
loop_
_entity_poly.entity_id
_entity_poly.type
_entity_poly.pdbx_seq_one_letter_code
_entity_poly.pdbx_strand_id
1 'polypeptide(L)'
;MKGGNNVKDLKQQVAYLQGLAEGLGISKETKEGRVLTQIIDVLEGIALSVEDLRAQQADMETYLESIDDDLNELEEDFYEEEEDDTDYVEVKCPKCQDIVCFDADILEDEDLIEVTCPRCNEVVFINDGSYDDKCTCGEEHEEEDEEQLVAEKKSHTEDL
;
A
#
# COMPACT_ATOMS: atom_id res chain seq x y z
N MET A 1 15.15 1.09 -26.12
CA MET A 1 14.33 2.31 -26.30
C MET A 1 14.33 3.08 -24.99
N LYS A 2 15.19 4.10 -24.83
CA LYS A 2 15.14 5.02 -23.68
C LYS A 2 15.32 6.43 -24.23
N GLY A 3 14.21 7.03 -24.59
CA GLY A 3 14.12 8.42 -25.05
C GLY A 3 13.01 9.11 -24.28
N GLY A 4 13.10 9.11 -22.95
CA GLY A 4 12.30 10.03 -22.15
C GLY A 4 12.89 11.42 -22.34
N ASN A 5 12.18 12.29 -23.06
CA ASN A 5 12.64 13.66 -23.32
C ASN A 5 12.87 14.36 -21.97
N ASN A 6 14.10 14.83 -21.72
CA ASN A 6 14.43 15.56 -20.51
C ASN A 6 13.88 17.00 -20.63
N VAL A 7 13.48 17.66 -19.53
CA VAL A 7 12.91 19.02 -19.61
C VAL A 7 13.92 20.05 -20.15
N LYS A 8 15.21 19.85 -19.87
CA LYS A 8 16.29 20.61 -20.50
C LYS A 8 16.28 20.44 -22.03
N ASP A 9 15.92 19.25 -22.51
CA ASP A 9 15.81 18.96 -23.94
C ASP A 9 14.59 19.66 -24.54
N LEU A 10 13.47 19.78 -23.80
CA LEU A 10 12.27 20.50 -24.28
C LEU A 10 12.56 21.98 -24.51
N LYS A 11 13.20 22.68 -23.56
CA LYS A 11 13.61 24.08 -23.75
C LYS A 11 14.56 24.24 -24.94
N GLN A 12 15.54 23.36 -25.08
CA GLN A 12 16.47 23.37 -26.21
C GLN A 12 15.78 23.11 -27.55
N GLN A 13 14.79 22.20 -27.57
CA GLN A 13 13.99 21.91 -28.75
C GLN A 13 13.11 23.10 -29.14
N VAL A 14 12.48 23.78 -28.18
CA VAL A 14 11.70 24.99 -28.45
C VAL A 14 12.59 26.12 -28.98
N ALA A 15 13.76 26.36 -28.36
CA ALA A 15 14.73 27.35 -28.84
C ALA A 15 15.25 27.01 -30.25
N TYR A 16 15.46 25.73 -30.56
CA TYR A 16 15.79 25.29 -31.91
C TYR A 16 14.67 25.58 -32.92
N LEU A 17 13.41 25.34 -32.55
CA LEU A 17 12.25 25.64 -33.40
C LEU A 17 12.09 27.14 -33.64
N GLN A 18 12.33 27.98 -32.62
CA GLN A 18 12.37 29.44 -32.76
C GLN A 18 13.43 29.86 -33.79
N GLY A 19 14.67 29.36 -33.64
CA GLY A 19 15.75 29.67 -34.59
C GLY A 19 15.50 29.13 -36.00
N LEU A 20 14.88 27.96 -36.13
CA LEU A 20 14.50 27.40 -37.42
C LEU A 20 13.40 28.24 -38.11
N ALA A 21 12.41 28.71 -37.35
CA ALA A 21 11.36 29.57 -37.87
C ALA A 21 11.91 30.91 -38.38
N GLU A 22 12.87 31.49 -37.66
CA GLU A 22 13.59 32.70 -38.10
C GLU A 22 14.44 32.43 -39.35
N GLY A 23 15.19 31.32 -39.38
CA GLY A 23 16.06 30.95 -40.49
C GLY A 23 15.32 30.62 -41.80
N LEU A 24 14.09 30.10 -41.69
CA LEU A 24 13.20 29.85 -42.84
C LEU A 24 12.47 31.12 -43.32
N GLY A 25 12.62 32.25 -42.63
CA GLY A 25 11.92 33.49 -42.96
C GLY A 25 10.41 33.40 -42.70
N ILE A 26 9.98 32.62 -41.70
CA ILE A 26 8.58 32.56 -41.29
C ILE A 26 8.17 33.93 -40.75
N SER A 27 7.41 34.67 -41.55
CA SER A 27 6.97 36.02 -41.20
C SER A 27 5.72 35.98 -40.33
N LYS A 28 5.70 36.81 -39.28
CA LYS A 28 4.50 37.08 -38.46
C LYS A 28 3.41 37.86 -39.21
N GLU A 29 3.65 38.24 -40.46
CA GLU A 29 2.67 38.94 -41.29
C GLU A 29 1.77 37.97 -42.09
N THR A 30 2.20 36.72 -42.30
CA THR A 30 1.37 35.72 -42.98
C THR A 30 0.44 35.02 -42.00
N LYS A 31 -0.72 34.55 -42.48
CA LYS A 31 -1.70 33.86 -41.61
C LYS A 31 -1.08 32.59 -41.03
N GLU A 32 -0.33 31.86 -41.84
CA GLU A 32 0.37 30.63 -41.49
C GLU A 32 1.51 30.89 -40.50
N GLY A 33 2.31 31.94 -40.73
CA GLY A 33 3.44 32.28 -39.85
C GLY A 33 3.02 32.78 -38.48
N ARG A 34 1.87 33.47 -38.38
CA ARG A 34 1.24 33.82 -37.09
C ARG A 34 0.85 32.58 -36.28
N VAL A 35 0.22 31.61 -36.93
CA VAL A 35 -0.18 30.36 -36.27
C VAL A 35 1.05 29.57 -35.81
N LEU A 36 2.07 29.42 -36.66
CA LEU A 36 3.29 28.71 -36.30
C LEU A 36 4.04 29.37 -35.14
N THR A 37 4.11 30.70 -35.13
CA THR A 37 4.70 31.45 -34.01
C THR A 37 3.94 31.18 -32.71
N GLN A 38 2.60 31.26 -32.73
CA GLN A 38 1.79 31.00 -31.54
C GLN A 38 1.91 29.56 -31.05
N ILE A 39 2.05 28.58 -31.94
CA ILE A 39 2.31 27.19 -31.55
C ILE A 39 3.65 27.09 -30.80
N ILE A 40 4.70 27.74 -31.31
CA ILE A 40 6.02 27.75 -30.66
C ILE A 40 5.94 28.42 -29.29
N ASP A 41 5.21 29.54 -29.16
CA ASP A 41 5.01 30.23 -27.88
C ASP A 41 4.26 29.33 -26.86
N VAL A 42 3.25 28.58 -27.30
CA VAL A 42 2.54 27.61 -26.45
C VAL A 42 3.47 26.48 -26.01
N LEU A 43 4.31 25.98 -26.91
CA LEU A 43 5.31 24.94 -26.59
C LEU A 43 6.34 25.45 -25.57
N GLU A 44 6.74 26.72 -25.64
CA GLU A 44 7.58 27.36 -24.63
C GLU A 44 6.88 27.40 -23.26
N GLY A 45 5.61 27.81 -23.24
CA GLY A 45 4.80 27.80 -22.02
C GLY A 45 4.66 26.41 -21.40
N ILE A 46 4.51 25.37 -22.23
CA ILE A 46 4.49 23.97 -21.77
C ILE A 46 5.86 23.58 -21.20
N ALA A 47 6.96 23.92 -21.89
CA ALA A 47 8.30 23.59 -21.40
C ALA A 47 8.61 24.21 -20.03
N LEU A 48 8.17 25.46 -19.80
CA LEU A 48 8.26 26.13 -18.50
C LEU A 48 7.36 25.46 -17.45
N SER A 49 6.09 25.22 -17.77
CA SER A 49 5.15 24.61 -16.83
C SER A 49 5.58 23.22 -16.37
N VAL A 50 6.19 22.42 -17.27
CA VAL A 50 6.70 21.09 -16.93
C VAL A 50 7.97 21.19 -16.05
N GLU A 51 8.79 22.22 -16.21
CA GLU A 51 9.92 22.47 -15.30
C GLU A 51 9.44 22.83 -13.90
N ASP A 52 8.46 23.73 -13.79
CA ASP A 52 7.86 24.11 -12.52
C ASP A 52 7.21 22.90 -11.82
N LEU A 53 6.49 22.05 -12.58
CA LEU A 53 5.92 20.81 -12.06
C LEU A 53 6.99 19.85 -11.52
N ARG A 54 8.14 19.73 -12.19
CA ARG A 54 9.24 18.89 -11.71
C ARG A 54 9.89 19.45 -10.44
N ALA A 55 10.00 20.77 -10.33
CA ALA A 55 10.49 21.40 -9.11
C ALA A 55 9.56 21.11 -7.93
N GLN A 56 8.25 21.31 -8.12
CA GLN A 56 7.25 20.99 -7.08
C GLN A 56 7.23 19.50 -6.72
N GLN A 57 7.44 18.61 -7.70
CA GLN A 57 7.55 17.18 -7.45
C GLN A 57 8.77 16.85 -6.57
N ALA A 58 9.92 17.47 -6.84
CA ALA A 58 11.13 17.28 -6.04
C ALA A 58 10.92 17.80 -4.60
N ASP A 59 10.27 18.95 -4.43
CA ASP A 59 9.93 19.47 -3.10
C ASP A 59 8.99 18.52 -2.34
N MET A 60 8.02 17.90 -3.05
CA MET A 60 7.12 16.91 -2.46
C MET A 60 7.84 15.61 -2.09
N GLU A 61 8.83 15.18 -2.88
CA GLU A 61 9.67 14.02 -2.57
C GLU A 61 10.41 14.25 -1.24
N THR A 62 11.04 15.41 -1.06
CA THR A 62 11.67 15.78 0.22
C THR A 62 10.69 15.84 1.38
N TYR A 63 9.46 16.32 1.15
CA TYR A 63 8.43 16.32 2.20
C TYR A 63 8.00 14.90 2.59
N LEU A 64 7.87 13.99 1.60
CA LEU A 64 7.55 12.60 1.87
C LEU A 64 8.69 11.89 2.59
N GLU A 65 9.94 12.15 2.20
CA GLU A 65 11.12 11.66 2.93
C GLU A 65 11.09 12.12 4.40
N SER A 66 10.75 13.38 4.68
CA SER A 66 10.65 13.85 6.07
C SER A 66 9.54 13.14 6.86
N ILE A 67 8.41 12.80 6.22
CA ILE A 67 7.35 12.03 6.88
C ILE A 67 7.83 10.61 7.16
N ASP A 68 8.54 10.00 6.21
CA ASP A 68 9.10 8.65 6.36
C ASP A 68 10.10 8.60 7.53
N ASP A 69 11.01 9.57 7.60
CA ASP A 69 11.96 9.72 8.71
C ASP A 69 11.24 9.89 10.07
N ASP A 70 10.23 10.78 10.14
CA ASP A 70 9.44 11.02 11.35
C ASP A 70 8.68 9.74 11.80
N LEU A 71 8.17 8.95 10.84
CA LEU A 71 7.48 7.69 11.13
C LEU A 71 8.45 6.60 11.58
N ASN A 72 9.66 6.55 11.01
CA ASN A 72 10.70 5.62 11.44
C ASN A 72 11.15 5.92 12.88
N GLU A 73 11.30 7.20 13.26
CA GLU A 73 11.58 7.59 14.66
C GLU A 73 10.46 7.13 15.61
N LEU A 74 9.20 7.27 15.19
CA LEU A 74 8.06 6.75 15.97
C LEU A 74 8.10 5.23 16.10
N GLU A 75 8.50 4.51 15.04
CA GLU A 75 8.62 3.06 15.06
C GLU A 75 9.71 2.58 16.01
N GLU A 76 10.87 3.25 16.00
CA GLU A 76 11.94 2.98 16.96
C GLU A 76 11.48 3.25 18.41
N ASP A 77 10.74 4.34 18.65
CA ASP A 77 10.30 4.72 20.01
C ASP A 77 9.14 3.87 20.56
N PHE A 78 8.25 3.33 19.72
CA PHE A 78 7.04 2.62 20.17
C PHE A 78 7.02 1.12 19.84
N TYR A 79 7.67 0.70 18.75
CA TYR A 79 7.62 -0.70 18.29
C TYR A 79 8.91 -1.48 18.59
N GLU A 80 10.04 -0.86 18.97
CA GLU A 80 11.24 -1.59 19.41
C GLU A 80 11.25 -1.95 20.92
N GLU A 81 10.45 -1.29 21.76
CA GLU A 81 10.27 -1.67 23.18
C GLU A 81 9.07 -2.60 23.43
N GLU A 82 8.19 -2.77 22.44
CA GLU A 82 7.08 -3.73 22.49
C GLU A 82 7.39 -4.99 21.64
N GLU A 83 8.32 -5.82 22.12
CA GLU A 83 7.98 -7.24 22.33
C GLU A 83 6.96 -7.32 23.50
N ASP A 84 5.92 -6.49 23.47
CA ASP A 84 4.74 -6.72 24.27
C ASP A 84 3.98 -7.77 23.47
N ASP A 85 4.27 -9.02 23.79
CA ASP A 85 3.30 -10.10 23.76
C ASP A 85 2.07 -9.69 24.61
N THR A 86 1.43 -8.55 24.35
CA THR A 86 0.01 -8.42 24.64
C THR A 86 -0.64 -9.35 23.63
N ASP A 87 -0.69 -10.62 24.00
CA ASP A 87 -1.38 -11.66 23.26
C ASP A 87 -2.81 -11.16 23.03
N TYR A 88 -3.14 -10.75 21.81
CA TYR A 88 -4.51 -10.36 21.47
C TYR A 88 -5.28 -11.60 20.99
N VAL A 89 -6.49 -11.78 21.51
CA VAL A 89 -7.38 -12.87 21.11
C VAL A 89 -8.39 -12.34 20.09
N GLU A 90 -8.41 -12.95 18.90
CA GLU A 90 -9.39 -12.62 17.86
C GLU A 90 -10.59 -13.58 17.90
N VAL A 91 -11.79 -13.05 18.12
CA VAL A 91 -13.03 -13.82 18.11
C VAL A 91 -14.00 -13.26 17.09
N LYS A 92 -14.57 -14.13 16.25
CA LYS A 92 -15.60 -13.75 15.28
C LYS A 92 -16.94 -13.62 15.97
N CYS A 93 -17.57 -12.45 15.90
CA CYS A 93 -18.90 -12.23 16.46
C CYS A 93 -19.94 -13.14 15.76
N PRO A 94 -20.76 -13.90 16.50
CA PRO A 94 -21.74 -14.83 15.90
C PRO A 94 -22.87 -14.12 15.16
N LYS A 95 -23.13 -12.84 15.48
CA LYS A 95 -24.28 -12.09 14.96
C LYS A 95 -23.96 -11.25 13.73
N CYS A 96 -22.88 -10.46 13.78
CA CYS A 96 -22.51 -9.58 12.67
C CYS A 96 -21.29 -10.04 11.89
N GLN A 97 -20.61 -11.11 12.33
CA GLN A 97 -19.44 -11.70 11.68
C GLN A 97 -18.20 -10.79 11.61
N ASP A 98 -18.21 -9.68 12.35
CA ASP A 98 -17.03 -8.85 12.56
C ASP A 98 -16.04 -9.55 13.50
N ILE A 99 -14.76 -9.28 13.30
CA ILE A 99 -13.68 -9.72 14.18
C ILE A 99 -13.61 -8.76 15.37
N VAL A 100 -13.65 -9.31 16.58
CA VAL A 100 -13.48 -8.58 17.84
C VAL A 100 -12.14 -9.01 18.44
N CYS A 101 -11.26 -8.04 18.71
CA CYS A 101 -9.97 -8.27 19.36
C CYS A 101 -10.01 -7.72 20.79
N PHE A 102 -9.47 -8.48 21.74
CA PHE A 102 -9.33 -8.10 23.15
C PHE A 102 -8.08 -8.74 23.75
N ASP A 103 -7.60 -8.19 24.88
CA ASP A 103 -6.38 -8.66 25.56
C ASP A 103 -6.54 -10.09 26.10
N ALA A 104 -5.54 -10.96 25.89
CA ALA A 104 -5.54 -12.33 26.40
C ALA A 104 -5.55 -12.42 27.93
N ASP A 105 -5.14 -11.36 28.63
CA ASP A 105 -5.24 -11.26 30.09
C ASP A 105 -6.68 -11.49 30.57
N ILE A 106 -7.69 -11.15 29.76
CA ILE A 106 -9.11 -11.39 30.06
C ILE A 106 -9.43 -12.88 30.17
N LEU A 107 -8.66 -13.77 29.55
CA LEU A 107 -8.85 -15.23 29.63
C LEU A 107 -8.48 -15.81 31.00
N GLU A 108 -7.53 -15.18 31.71
CA GLU A 108 -6.99 -15.67 32.98
C GLU A 108 -7.39 -14.79 34.18
N ASP A 109 -8.16 -13.72 33.95
CA ASP A 109 -8.62 -12.81 34.99
C ASP A 109 -9.44 -13.54 36.07
N GLU A 110 -9.26 -13.17 37.33
CA GLU A 110 -10.02 -13.71 38.47
C GLU A 110 -11.46 -13.17 38.49
N ASP A 111 -11.71 -12.00 37.89
CA ASP A 111 -13.01 -11.37 37.78
C ASP A 111 -13.80 -11.87 36.55
N LEU A 112 -15.12 -12.01 36.71
CA LEU A 112 -16.01 -12.41 35.62
C LEU A 112 -16.16 -11.27 34.61
N ILE A 113 -15.46 -11.37 33.47
CA ILE A 113 -15.47 -10.39 32.38
C ILE A 113 -16.26 -10.92 31.17
N GLU A 114 -17.19 -10.10 30.68
CA GLU A 114 -17.94 -10.35 29.44
C GLU A 114 -17.45 -9.42 28.33
N VAL A 115 -16.92 -10.00 27.25
CA VAL A 115 -16.49 -9.23 26.07
C VAL A 115 -17.69 -9.07 25.15
N THR A 116 -18.01 -7.83 24.79
CA THR A 116 -19.12 -7.52 23.86
C THR A 116 -18.62 -6.99 22.52
N CYS A 117 -19.29 -7.37 21.44
CA CYS A 117 -19.01 -6.85 20.11
C CYS A 117 -19.34 -5.35 20.02
N PRO A 118 -18.41 -4.46 19.61
CA PRO A 118 -18.65 -3.02 19.52
C PRO A 118 -19.64 -2.62 18.43
N ARG A 119 -19.90 -3.49 17.44
CA ARG A 119 -20.85 -3.21 16.35
C ARG A 119 -22.30 -3.52 16.73
N CYS A 120 -22.54 -4.61 17.45
CA CYS A 120 -23.90 -5.14 17.65
C CYS A 120 -24.27 -5.45 19.09
N ASN A 121 -23.38 -5.15 20.04
CA ASN A 121 -23.51 -5.34 21.48
C ASN A 121 -23.81 -6.80 21.91
N GLU A 122 -23.55 -7.77 21.03
CA GLU A 122 -23.66 -9.18 21.35
C GLU A 122 -22.45 -9.63 22.18
N VAL A 123 -22.66 -10.45 23.21
CA VAL A 123 -21.56 -11.05 23.99
C VAL A 123 -20.84 -12.06 23.09
N VAL A 124 -19.52 -11.91 22.98
CA VAL A 124 -18.66 -12.75 22.13
C VAL A 124 -17.80 -13.71 22.93
N PHE A 125 -17.50 -13.39 24.19
CA PHE A 125 -16.70 -14.22 25.09
C PHE A 125 -17.02 -13.92 26.56
N ILE A 126 -16.92 -14.92 27.43
CA ILE A 126 -17.09 -14.79 28.89
C ILE A 126 -16.01 -15.60 29.58
N ASN A 127 -15.22 -14.99 30.47
CA ASN A 127 -14.24 -15.74 31.26
C ASN A 127 -14.88 -16.34 32.53
N ASP A 128 -15.63 -17.43 32.38
CA ASP A 128 -16.32 -18.12 33.49
C ASP A 128 -15.78 -19.53 33.78
N GLY A 129 -14.67 -19.93 33.14
CA GLY A 129 -14.06 -21.24 33.29
C GLY A 129 -14.91 -22.42 32.76
N SER A 130 -16.02 -22.16 32.05
CA SER A 130 -16.91 -23.21 31.54
C SER A 130 -16.42 -23.93 30.28
N TYR A 131 -15.26 -23.53 29.73
CA TYR A 131 -14.67 -24.11 28.51
C TYR A 131 -13.99 -25.47 28.69
N ASP A 132 -13.92 -26.01 29.92
CA ASP A 132 -13.39 -27.36 30.20
C ASP A 132 -14.41 -28.49 29.91
N ASP A 133 -15.62 -28.15 29.48
CA ASP A 133 -16.65 -29.11 29.13
C ASP A 133 -16.74 -29.30 27.62
N LYS A 134 -16.52 -30.55 27.16
CA LYS A 134 -16.64 -30.98 25.77
C LYS A 134 -17.86 -30.34 25.12
N CYS A 135 -17.63 -29.42 24.19
CA CYS A 135 -18.70 -28.83 23.40
C CYS A 135 -19.38 -29.95 22.59
N THR A 136 -20.57 -30.33 23.03
CA THR A 136 -21.48 -31.24 22.36
C THR A 136 -22.22 -30.48 21.26
N CYS A 137 -21.50 -30.12 20.20
CA CYS A 137 -22.11 -29.89 18.89
C CYS A 137 -21.81 -31.12 18.03
N GLY A 138 -22.86 -31.88 17.71
CA GLY A 138 -22.79 -33.27 17.25
C GLY A 138 -22.14 -33.50 15.88
N GLU A 139 -21.42 -34.65 15.83
CA GLU A 139 -21.26 -35.64 14.75
C GLU A 139 -20.56 -35.13 13.46
N GLU A 140 -19.44 -35.69 12.96
CA GLU A 140 -19.01 -37.09 12.89
C GLU A 140 -17.46 -37.21 12.99
N HIS A 141 -17.00 -38.30 13.62
CA HIS A 141 -15.61 -38.76 13.57
C HIS A 141 -15.29 -39.31 12.17
N GLU A 142 -14.22 -38.83 11.54
CA GLU A 142 -13.37 -39.66 10.70
C GLU A 142 -11.92 -39.51 11.17
N GLU A 143 -11.42 -40.56 11.82
CA GLU A 143 -10.00 -40.75 12.12
C GLU A 143 -9.30 -41.09 10.80
N GLU A 144 -8.49 -40.19 10.26
CA GLU A 144 -7.55 -40.53 9.19
C GLU A 144 -6.22 -40.96 9.81
N ASP A 145 -5.98 -42.27 9.74
CA ASP A 145 -4.77 -42.97 10.18
C ASP A 145 -3.47 -42.34 9.63
N GLU A 146 -2.54 -42.05 10.54
CA GLU A 146 -1.15 -41.70 10.25
C GLU A 146 -0.36 -42.90 9.71
N GLU A 147 -0.52 -43.28 8.43
CA GLU A 147 0.37 -44.29 7.84
C GLU A 147 0.55 -44.17 6.31
N GLN A 148 1.00 -43.01 5.80
CA GLN A 148 1.55 -42.95 4.43
C GLN A 148 2.43 -41.71 4.11
N LEU A 149 3.47 -41.46 4.90
CA LEU A 149 4.49 -40.44 4.58
C LEU A 149 5.90 -41.02 4.36
N VAL A 150 6.05 -42.18 3.70
CA VAL A 150 7.38 -42.63 3.25
C VAL A 150 7.34 -43.49 1.97
N ALA A 151 7.10 -42.93 0.78
CA ALA A 151 7.59 -43.56 -0.47
C ALA A 151 7.54 -42.75 -1.78
N GLU A 152 6.84 -41.61 -1.91
CA GLU A 152 6.68 -40.99 -3.24
C GLU A 152 7.79 -40.02 -3.68
N LYS A 153 8.86 -39.83 -2.90
CA LYS A 153 10.04 -39.05 -3.34
C LYS A 153 10.98 -39.79 -4.32
N LYS A 154 10.52 -40.79 -5.07
CA LYS A 154 11.39 -41.60 -5.95
C LYS A 154 11.03 -41.69 -7.45
N SER A 155 10.04 -40.97 -7.96
CA SER A 155 9.64 -41.14 -9.37
C SER A 155 9.55 -39.88 -10.24
N HIS A 156 10.18 -38.76 -9.85
CA HIS A 156 10.22 -37.59 -10.76
C HIS A 156 11.58 -36.90 -10.87
N THR A 157 12.60 -37.70 -11.13
CA THR A 157 13.77 -37.28 -11.91
C THR A 157 14.15 -38.44 -12.83
N GLU A 158 13.56 -38.48 -14.03
CA GLU A 158 14.13 -38.99 -15.28
C GLU A 158 13.04 -38.86 -16.36
N ASP A 159 13.43 -38.34 -17.52
CA ASP A 159 12.65 -38.07 -18.75
C ASP A 159 11.81 -36.79 -18.80
N LEU A 160 12.48 -35.63 -18.95
CA LEU A 160 12.48 -34.77 -20.15
C LEU A 160 13.35 -33.51 -19.97
#